data_AF-A0A6J4ZHW8-F1
#
_entry.id   AF-A0A6J4ZHW8-F1
#
_cell.length_a   1.000
_cell.length_b   1.000
_cell.length_c   1.000
_cell.angle_alpha   90.00
_cell.angle_beta   90.00
_cell.angle_gamma   90.00
#
_symmetry.space_group_name_H-M   'P 1'
#
loop_
_entity.id
_entity.type
_entity.pdbx_description
1 polymer ?
#
loop_
_entity_poly.entity_id
_entity_poly.type
_entity_poly.pdbx_seq_one_letter_code
_entity_poly.pdbx_strand_id
1 'polypeptide(L)'
;MLKDRRFLIWLAVFVVIAGWHVALLWPKSPGYRSIGGGGYDLSNFVYTLTLLAFTALWSLVAALIGMARRDALAARRANWLAAAGAITFVVAAIAFGHHLR
;
A
#
# COMPACT_ATOMS: atom_id res chain seq x y z
N MET A 1 19.70 13.56 14.96
CA MET A 1 18.32 13.03 14.85
C MET A 1 17.48 13.65 13.71
N LEU A 2 17.75 14.87 13.21
CA LEU A 2 16.95 15.46 12.10
C LEU A 2 17.18 14.83 10.71
N LYS A 3 18.32 14.16 10.49
CA LYS A 3 18.75 13.62 9.18
C LYS A 3 17.88 12.45 8.70
N ASP A 4 17.17 11.79 9.61
CA ASP A 4 16.31 10.62 9.32
C ASP A 4 14.83 10.96 9.32
N ARG A 5 14.47 12.16 9.76
CA ARG A 5 13.07 12.58 9.94
C ARG A 5 12.28 12.50 8.64
N ARG A 6 12.89 12.86 7.50
CA ARG A 6 12.25 12.72 6.18
C ARG A 6 11.95 11.27 5.84
N PHE A 7 12.93 10.37 6.00
CA PHE A 7 12.72 8.95 5.74
C PHE A 7 11.61 8.38 6.64
N LEU A 8 11.63 8.72 7.94
CA LEU A 8 10.62 8.27 8.89
C LEU A 8 9.21 8.81 8.56
N ILE A 9 9.11 10.07 8.10
CA ILE A 9 7.83 10.62 7.64
C ILE A 9 7.30 9.85 6.43
N TRP A 10 8.16 9.58 5.43
CA TRP A 10 7.76 8.80 4.26
C TRP A 10 7.33 7.39 4.66
N LEU A 11 8.08 6.72 5.53
CA LEU A 11 7.71 5.42 6.06
C LEU A 11 6.38 5.46 6.82
N ALA A 12 6.17 6.47 7.67
CA ALA A 12 4.94 6.61 8.43
C ALA A 12 3.73 6.83 7.51
N VAL A 13 3.85 7.68 6.49
CA VAL A 13 2.79 7.90 5.48
C VAL A 13 2.45 6.59 4.78
N PHE A 14 3.45 5.82 4.37
CA PHE A 14 3.23 4.50 3.76
C PHE A 14 2.47 3.56 4.69
N VAL A 15 2.94 3.42 5.94
CA VAL A 15 2.35 2.52 6.93
C VAL A 15 0.90 2.91 7.23
N VAL A 16 0.60 4.20 7.36
CA VAL A 16 -0.76 4.68 7.61
C VAL A 16 -1.68 4.33 6.44
N ILE A 17 -1.28 4.65 5.21
CA ILE A 17 -2.15 4.43 4.03
C ILE A 17 -2.33 2.94 3.72
N ALA A 18 -1.23 2.19 3.69
CA ALA A 18 -1.27 0.75 3.41
C ALA A 18 -1.95 -0.01 4.55
N GLY A 19 -1.62 0.32 5.80
CA GLY A 19 -2.23 -0.29 6.99
C GLY A 19 -3.73 -0.04 7.07
N TRP A 20 -4.18 1.18 6.73
CA TRP A 20 -5.61 1.50 6.63
C TRP A 20 -6.33 0.60 5.61
N HIS A 21 -5.78 0.44 4.41
CA HIS A 21 -6.35 -0.45 3.40
C HIS A 21 -6.38 -1.91 3.85
N VAL A 22 -5.29 -2.40 4.44
CA VAL A 22 -5.24 -3.76 4.98
C VAL A 22 -6.28 -3.96 6.08
N ALA A 23 -6.51 -2.97 6.95
CA ALA A 23 -7.54 -3.02 7.98
C ALA A 23 -8.96 -3.03 7.40
N LEU A 24 -9.19 -2.32 6.28
CA LEU A 24 -10.47 -2.34 5.58
C LEU A 24 -10.75 -3.68 4.90
N LEU A 25 -9.71 -4.31 4.34
CA LEU A 25 -9.77 -5.61 3.65
C LEU A 25 -9.70 -6.80 4.61
N TRP A 26 -9.37 -6.57 5.89
CA TRP A 26 -9.33 -7.62 6.87
C TRP A 26 -10.70 -8.29 6.99
N PRO A 27 -10.79 -9.63 6.99
CA PRO A 27 -12.07 -10.32 7.02
C PRO A 27 -12.90 -9.85 8.21
N LYS A 28 -14.02 -9.20 7.91
CA LYS A 28 -15.04 -8.82 8.89
C LYS A 28 -16.10 -9.92 8.92
N SER A 29 -16.63 -10.20 10.11
CA SER A 29 -17.83 -11.04 10.26
C SER A 29 -18.92 -10.57 9.29
N PRO A 30 -19.69 -11.47 8.66
CA PRO A 30 -20.63 -11.12 7.60
C PRO A 30 -21.63 -10.07 8.09
N GLY A 31 -21.36 -8.81 7.74
CA GLY A 31 -22.16 -7.67 8.14
C GLY A 31 -23.43 -7.66 7.31
N TYR A 32 -24.55 -7.92 7.97
CA TYR A 32 -25.94 -7.72 7.54
C TYR A 32 -26.25 -8.02 6.06
N ARG A 33 -26.99 -9.12 5.85
CA ARG A 33 -27.72 -9.40 4.61
C ARG A 33 -28.56 -8.16 4.26
N SER A 34 -28.34 -7.54 3.10
CA SER A 34 -29.16 -6.43 2.61
C SER A 34 -30.65 -6.82 2.67
N ILE A 35 -31.42 -6.14 3.53
CA ILE A 35 -32.85 -6.45 3.75
C ILE A 35 -33.73 -5.80 2.66
N GLY A 36 -33.18 -5.02 1.72
CA GLY A 36 -34.03 -4.23 0.81
C GLY A 36 -33.43 -3.67 -0.47
N GLY A 37 -32.26 -4.10 -0.93
CA GLY A 37 -31.75 -3.60 -2.22
C GLY A 37 -30.51 -4.34 -2.70
N GLY A 38 -30.55 -4.84 -3.93
CA GLY A 38 -29.50 -5.58 -4.62
C GLY A 38 -28.29 -4.73 -5.02
N GLY A 39 -27.78 -3.89 -4.12
CA GLY A 39 -26.53 -3.19 -4.32
C GLY A 39 -25.35 -4.15 -4.20
N TYR A 40 -24.56 -4.27 -5.25
CA TYR A 40 -23.28 -4.98 -5.20
C TYR A 40 -22.31 -4.22 -4.28
N ASP A 41 -21.80 -4.90 -3.26
CA ASP A 41 -20.72 -4.37 -2.44
C ASP A 41 -19.39 -4.45 -3.20
N LEU A 42 -19.01 -3.33 -3.83
CA LEU A 42 -17.76 -3.20 -4.57
C LEU A 42 -16.57 -2.81 -3.67
N SER A 43 -16.76 -2.70 -2.35
CA SER A 43 -15.74 -2.19 -1.43
C SER A 43 -14.44 -3.00 -1.50
N ASN A 44 -14.54 -4.33 -1.45
CA ASN A 44 -13.38 -5.21 -1.54
C ASN A 44 -12.62 -5.07 -2.86
N PHE A 45 -13.34 -4.95 -3.98
CA PHE A 45 -12.75 -4.69 -5.29
C PHE A 45 -12.00 -3.35 -5.29
N VAL A 46 -12.66 -2.28 -4.86
CA VAL A 46 -12.09 -0.92 -4.86
C VAL A 46 -10.88 -0.84 -3.93
N TYR A 47 -10.98 -1.32 -2.69
CA TYR A 47 -9.89 -1.27 -1.72
C TYR A 47 -8.69 -2.13 -2.14
N THR A 48 -8.93 -3.29 -2.77
CA THR A 48 -7.85 -4.11 -3.32
C THR A 48 -7.16 -3.37 -4.46
N LEU A 49 -7.92 -2.80 -5.39
CA LEU A 49 -7.38 -2.07 -6.53
C LEU A 49 -6.57 -0.85 -6.09
N THR A 50 -7.08 -0.06 -5.16
CA THR A 50 -6.39 1.14 -4.65
C THR A 50 -5.15 0.79 -3.83
N LEU A 51 -5.16 -0.30 -3.06
CA LEU A 51 -3.98 -0.79 -2.35
C LEU A 51 -2.86 -1.20 -3.32
N LEU A 52 -3.21 -1.95 -4.37
CA LEU A 52 -2.25 -2.38 -5.40
C LEU A 52 -1.72 -1.17 -6.20
N ALA A 53 -2.58 -0.26 -6.63
CA ALA A 53 -2.17 0.93 -7.34
C ALA A 53 -1.25 1.81 -6.48
N PHE A 54 -1.61 2.04 -5.21
CA PHE A 54 -0.81 2.81 -4.27
C PHE A 54 0.57 2.19 -4.05
N THR A 55 0.64 0.89 -3.75
CA THR A 55 1.91 0.21 -3.47
C THR A 55 2.80 0.10 -4.71
N ALA A 56 2.23 -0.09 -5.91
CA ALA A 56 2.97 -0.04 -7.16
C ALA A 56 3.56 1.36 -7.42
N LEU A 57 2.73 2.41 -7.34
CA LEU A 57 3.17 3.80 -7.54
C LEU A 57 4.20 4.23 -6.49
N TRP A 58 3.98 3.87 -5.22
CA TRP A 58 4.93 4.13 -4.14
C TRP A 58 6.30 3.54 -4.44
N SER A 59 6.32 2.26 -4.85
CA SER A 59 7.55 1.55 -5.18
C SER A 59 8.29 2.20 -6.34
N LEU A 60 7.56 2.52 -7.41
CA LEU A 60 8.11 3.18 -8.59
C LEU A 60 8.71 4.54 -8.25
N VAL A 61 7.97 5.39 -7.55
CA VAL A 61 8.43 6.73 -7.15
C VAL A 61 9.64 6.63 -6.23
N ALA A 62 9.62 5.75 -5.23
CA ALA A 62 10.74 5.56 -4.32
C ALA A 62 12.00 5.05 -5.06
N ALA A 63 11.84 4.13 -6.03
CA ALA A 63 12.94 3.64 -6.86
C ALA A 63 13.52 4.76 -7.75
N LEU A 64 12.67 5.56 -8.40
CA LEU A 64 13.09 6.71 -9.21
C LEU A 64 13.87 7.73 -8.36
N ILE A 65 13.39 8.03 -7.15
CA ILE A 65 14.10 8.90 -6.20
C ILE A 65 15.45 8.30 -5.83
N GLY A 66 15.53 6.99 -5.58
CA GLY A 66 16.78 6.28 -5.29
C GLY A 66 17.81 6.42 -6.41
N MET A 67 17.39 6.23 -7.65
CA MET A 67 18.25 6.37 -8.84
C MET A 67 18.71 7.81 -9.08
N ALA A 68 17.88 8.81 -8.75
CA ALA A 68 18.21 10.22 -8.94
C ALA A 68 19.18 10.80 -7.87
N ARG A 69 19.43 10.07 -6.77
CA ARG A 69 20.24 10.55 -5.65
C ARG A 69 21.72 10.25 -5.86
N ARG A 70 22.57 11.27 -5.68
CA ARG A 70 24.04 11.12 -5.69
C ARG A 70 24.62 10.64 -4.36
N ASP A 71 23.91 10.83 -3.25
CA ASP A 71 24.30 10.34 -1.93
C ASP A 71 23.88 8.87 -1.77
N ALA A 72 24.86 7.97 -1.65
CA ALA A 72 24.66 6.54 -1.53
C ALA A 72 23.78 6.13 -0.33
N LEU A 73 23.89 6.82 0.81
CA LEU A 73 23.05 6.52 1.98
C LEU A 73 21.60 6.93 1.74
N ALA A 74 21.39 8.09 1.12
CA ALA A 74 20.07 8.57 0.78
C ALA A 74 19.41 7.71 -0.32
N ALA A 75 20.18 7.28 -1.32
CA ALA A 75 19.75 6.36 -2.36
C ALA A 75 19.33 5.01 -1.76
N ARG A 76 20.16 4.43 -0.87
CA ARG A 76 19.85 3.16 -0.19
C ARG A 76 18.56 3.24 0.62
N ARG A 77 18.29 4.37 1.29
CA ARG A 77 17.03 4.57 2.04
C ARG A 77 15.82 4.66 1.13
N ALA A 78 15.93 5.35 0.00
CA ALA A 78 14.86 5.38 -1.00
C ALA A 78 14.61 3.97 -1.58
N ASN A 79 15.66 3.20 -1.83
CA ASN A 79 15.53 1.81 -2.28
C ASN A 79 14.88 0.91 -1.21
N TRP A 80 15.14 1.14 0.08
CA TRP A 80 14.42 0.44 1.15
C TRP A 80 12.92 0.77 1.16
N LEU A 81 12.54 2.04 0.93
CA LEU A 81 11.12 2.41 0.78
C LEU A 81 10.49 1.76 -0.45
N ALA A 82 11.24 1.66 -1.55
CA ALA A 82 10.79 0.97 -2.75
C ALA A 82 10.57 -0.52 -2.50
N ALA A 83 11.52 -1.18 -1.82
CA ALA A 83 11.41 -2.58 -1.43
C ALA A 83 10.20 -2.84 -0.52
N ALA A 84 9.96 -1.96 0.47
CA ALA A 84 8.79 -2.06 1.34
C ALA A 84 7.49 -1.98 0.54
N GLY A 85 7.39 -1.03 -0.40
CA GLY A 85 6.24 -0.93 -1.31
C GLY A 85 6.04 -2.19 -2.15
N ALA A 86 7.12 -2.72 -2.74
CA ALA A 86 7.06 -3.85 -3.64
C ALA A 86 6.67 -5.15 -2.92
N ILE A 87 7.22 -5.36 -1.72
CA ILE A 87 6.85 -6.49 -0.86
C ILE A 87 5.36 -6.40 -0.49
N THR A 88 4.89 -5.24 -0.05
CA THR A 88 3.47 -5.05 0.28
C THR A 88 2.58 -5.27 -0.94
N PHE A 89 2.97 -4.81 -2.13
CA PHE A 89 2.24 -5.08 -3.38
C PHE A 89 2.09 -6.58 -3.64
N VAL A 90 3.20 -7.33 -3.58
CA VAL A 90 3.19 -8.78 -3.82
C VAL A 90 2.32 -9.49 -2.80
N VAL A 91 2.47 -9.18 -1.51
CA VAL A 91 1.68 -9.77 -0.43
C VAL A 91 0.19 -9.44 -0.61
N ALA A 92 -0.15 -8.19 -0.91
CA ALA A 92 -1.52 -7.76 -1.14
C ALA A 92 -2.15 -8.43 -2.37
N ALA A 93 -1.38 -8.60 -3.46
CA ALA A 93 -1.86 -9.28 -4.67
C ALA A 93 -2.18 -10.75 -4.39
N ILE A 94 -1.35 -11.43 -3.59
CA ILE A 94 -1.58 -12.82 -3.19
C ILE A 94 -2.79 -12.91 -2.24
N ALA A 95 -2.87 -12.05 -1.24
CA ALA A 95 -3.91 -12.12 -0.20
C ALA A 95 -5.28 -11.67 -0.70
N PHE A 96 -5.34 -10.57 -1.45
CA PHE A 96 -6.59 -9.87 -1.78
C PHE A 96 -6.90 -9.87 -3.28
N GLY A 97 -6.00 -10.32 -4.16
CA GLY A 97 -6.19 -10.29 -5.61
C GLY A 97 -7.40 -11.10 -6.11
N HIS A 98 -7.93 -12.02 -5.29
CA HIS A 98 -9.17 -12.73 -5.59
C HIS A 98 -10.40 -11.80 -5.62
N HIS A 99 -10.35 -10.63 -4.99
CA HIS A 99 -11.40 -9.60 -5.06
C HIS A 99 -11.49 -8.89 -6.42
N LEU A 100 -10.53 -9.12 -7.34
CA LEU A 100 -10.48 -8.49 -8.67
C LEU A 100 -11.12 -9.34 -9.77
N ARG A 101 -11.75 -10.46 -9.42
CA ARG A 101 -12.34 -11.43 -10.35
C ARG A 101 -13.85 -11.47 -10.21
#